data_AF-A0A7Y5HAF8-F1
#
_entry.id   AF-A0A7Y5HAF8-F1
#
_cell.length_a   1.000
_cell.length_b   1.000
_cell.length_c   1.000
_cell.angle_alpha   90.00
_cell.angle_beta   90.00
_cell.angle_gamma   90.00
#
_symmetry.space_group_name_H-M   'P 1'
#
loop_
_entity.id
_entity.type
_entity.pdbx_description
1 polymer ?
#
loop_
_entity_poly.entity_id
_entity_poly.type
_entity_poly.pdbx_seq_one_letter_code
_entity_poly.pdbx_strand_id
1 'polypeptide(L)'
;MKERLNLAFPSLLLIAVAVFQMVRAGTLQQSAWKGGGFGMFSTSDAPSARFLRCWVRTPEGEVRVETPPDFQELARLARTVPTRENLERLGRSLETGVWIEMPADPLPGPGNGTAAPHASEVYLMWLPPGTRVPEGFLERPVLGTRIEAWKWRVGREDMSISIEKLADAATGGR
;
A
#
# COMPACT_ATOMS: atom_id res chain seq x y z
N MET A 1 30.16 10.15 -39.51
CA MET A 1 29.83 8.98 -38.67
C MET A 1 29.30 9.37 -37.28
N LYS A 2 29.92 10.34 -36.57
CA LYS A 2 29.45 10.84 -35.26
C LYS A 2 28.02 11.43 -35.26
N GLU A 3 27.61 12.12 -36.33
CA GLU A 3 26.26 12.72 -36.43
C GLU A 3 25.12 11.69 -36.51
N ARG A 4 25.34 10.55 -37.17
CA ARG A 4 24.37 9.45 -37.22
C ARG A 4 24.19 8.74 -35.88
N LEU A 5 25.26 8.67 -35.08
CA LEU A 5 25.24 8.10 -33.74
C LEU A 5 24.49 9.01 -32.75
N ASN A 6 24.64 10.33 -32.89
CA ASN A 6 23.92 11.32 -32.08
C ASN A 6 22.42 11.36 -32.39
N LEU A 7 22.01 11.04 -33.63
CA LEU A 7 20.58 10.95 -33.99
C LEU A 7 19.92 9.67 -33.46
N ALA A 8 20.64 8.55 -33.47
CA ALA A 8 20.09 7.26 -33.03
C ALA A 8 20.00 7.13 -31.50
N PHE A 9 20.86 7.85 -30.76
CA PHE A 9 20.95 7.74 -29.31
C PHE A 9 19.64 8.10 -28.58
N PRO A 10 18.95 9.23 -28.87
CA PRO A 10 17.65 9.52 -28.27
C PRO A 10 16.60 8.44 -28.55
N SER A 11 16.54 7.93 -29.80
CA SER A 11 15.59 6.89 -30.17
C SER A 11 15.85 5.56 -29.44
N LEU A 12 17.12 5.16 -29.32
CA LEU A 12 17.50 3.96 -28.57
C LEU A 12 17.18 4.09 -27.08
N LEU A 13 17.41 5.28 -26.50
CA LEU A 13 17.06 5.57 -25.11
C LEU A 13 15.54 5.46 -24.89
N LEU A 14 14.73 6.01 -25.80
CA LEU A 14 13.27 5.93 -25.72
C LEU A 14 12.77 4.49 -25.86
N ILE A 15 13.35 3.69 -26.76
CA ILE A 15 13.03 2.26 -26.89
C ILE A 15 13.38 1.51 -25.60
N ALA A 16 14.55 1.75 -25.03
CA ALA A 16 14.96 1.12 -23.78
C ALA A 16 14.00 1.46 -22.62
N VAL A 17 13.59 2.72 -22.50
CA VAL A 17 12.61 3.18 -21.53
C VAL A 17 11.25 2.51 -21.73
N ALA A 18 10.78 2.40 -22.97
CA ALA A 18 9.50 1.76 -23.29
C ALA A 18 9.52 0.25 -22.96
N VAL A 19 10.59 -0.47 -23.33
CA VAL A 19 10.74 -1.89 -23.00
C VAL A 19 10.79 -2.08 -21.49
N PHE A 20 11.55 -1.25 -20.76
CA PHE A 20 11.62 -1.31 -19.30
C PHE A 20 10.26 -1.09 -18.65
N GLN A 21 9.46 -0.14 -19.16
CA GLN A 21 8.10 0.09 -18.69
C GLN A 21 7.19 -1.12 -18.95
N MET A 22 7.25 -1.71 -20.15
CA MET A 22 6.40 -2.85 -20.50
C MET A 22 6.72 -4.05 -19.61
N VAL A 23 8.01 -4.34 -19.40
CA VAL A 23 8.45 -5.39 -18.49
C VAL A 23 7.96 -5.11 -17.09
N ARG A 24 8.15 -3.90 -16.55
CA ARG A 24 7.72 -3.55 -15.19
C ARG A 24 6.21 -3.60 -14.99
N ALA A 25 5.44 -3.12 -15.96
CA ALA A 25 3.97 -3.17 -15.89
C ALA A 25 3.47 -4.62 -15.96
N GLY A 26 4.10 -5.46 -16.79
CA GLY A 26 3.73 -6.86 -16.95
C GLY A 26 4.17 -7.77 -15.80
N THR A 27 5.35 -7.54 -15.21
CA THR A 27 5.93 -8.45 -14.21
C THR A 27 5.80 -7.96 -12.77
N LEU A 28 5.89 -6.65 -12.52
CA LEU A 28 5.89 -6.08 -11.16
C LEU A 28 4.55 -5.47 -10.76
N GLN A 29 3.50 -5.67 -11.56
CA GLN A 29 2.19 -5.06 -11.36
C GLN A 29 2.30 -3.55 -11.08
N GLN A 30 3.28 -2.87 -11.69
CA GLN A 30 3.47 -1.43 -11.50
C GLN A 30 2.39 -0.67 -12.28
N SER A 31 1.87 0.41 -11.69
CA SER A 31 0.88 1.24 -12.40
C SER A 31 1.48 1.72 -13.72
N ALA A 32 0.75 1.52 -14.82
CA ALA A 32 1.18 2.00 -16.12
C ALA A 32 1.39 3.52 -16.09
N TRP A 33 2.28 4.04 -16.94
CA TRP A 33 2.44 5.49 -17.05
C TRP A 33 1.13 6.12 -17.51
N LYS A 34 0.66 7.10 -16.74
CA LYS A 34 -0.50 7.93 -17.08
C LYS A 34 -0.16 8.68 -18.37
N GLY A 35 -0.72 8.24 -19.50
CA GLY A 35 -0.51 8.86 -20.82
C GLY A 35 0.33 8.06 -21.84
N GLY A 36 0.70 6.79 -21.57
CA GLY A 36 1.36 5.95 -22.58
C GLY A 36 0.44 5.45 -23.71
N GLY A 37 -0.86 5.64 -23.58
CA GLY A 37 -1.85 5.46 -24.65
C GLY A 37 -2.35 6.82 -25.11
N PHE A 38 -2.38 7.06 -26.42
CA PHE A 38 -2.88 8.27 -27.08
C PHE A 38 -4.38 8.57 -26.87
N GLY A 39 -5.00 8.07 -25.80
CA GLY A 39 -6.40 8.30 -25.49
C GLY A 39 -6.58 8.90 -24.11
N MET A 40 -7.60 9.73 -23.97
CA MET A 40 -8.20 10.25 -22.74
C MET A 40 -8.71 9.14 -21.77
N PHE A 41 -8.24 7.89 -21.95
CA PHE A 41 -8.66 6.63 -21.37
C PHE A 41 -7.44 5.75 -21.00
N SER A 42 -6.34 6.36 -20.54
CA SER A 42 -5.22 5.57 -20.00
C SER A 42 -5.75 4.69 -18.87
N THR A 43 -5.47 3.39 -18.94
CA THR A 43 -5.80 2.32 -17.98
C THR A 43 -6.17 2.82 -16.59
N SER A 44 -7.34 2.39 -16.07
CA SER A 44 -7.92 2.74 -14.77
C SER A 44 -7.05 2.40 -13.54
N ASP A 45 -5.84 1.91 -13.76
CA ASP A 45 -4.87 1.51 -12.76
C ASP A 45 -3.97 2.69 -12.39
N ALA A 46 -4.54 3.64 -11.64
CA ALA A 46 -3.80 4.69 -10.96
C ALA A 46 -3.45 4.25 -9.53
N PRO A 47 -2.41 4.81 -8.88
CA PRO A 47 -2.14 4.54 -7.47
C PRO A 47 -3.35 4.79 -6.53
N SER A 48 -4.27 5.68 -6.91
CA SER A 48 -5.53 5.94 -6.19
C SER A 48 -6.58 4.83 -6.34
N ALA A 49 -6.48 3.99 -7.39
CA ALA A 49 -7.33 2.80 -7.58
C ALA A 49 -6.77 1.56 -6.83
N ARG A 50 -5.65 1.74 -6.13
CA ARG A 50 -5.01 0.71 -5.30
C ARG A 50 -5.16 1.07 -3.83
N PHE A 51 -5.16 0.07 -2.98
CA PHE A 51 -5.19 0.26 -1.54
C PHE A 51 -4.36 -0.81 -0.84
N LEU A 52 -3.87 -0.45 0.35
CA LEU A 52 -3.19 -1.38 1.23
C LEU A 52 -4.15 -1.81 2.32
N ARG A 53 -4.03 -3.06 2.74
CA ARG A 53 -4.58 -3.52 4.01
C ARG A 53 -3.41 -3.94 4.89
N CYS A 54 -3.34 -3.36 6.08
CA CYS A 54 -2.28 -3.63 7.05
C CYS A 54 -2.88 -4.32 8.26
N TRP A 55 -2.22 -5.36 8.73
CA TRP A 55 -2.56 -6.06 9.95
C TRP A 55 -1.31 -6.17 10.82
N VAL A 56 -1.51 -5.98 12.12
CA VAL A 56 -0.52 -6.34 13.13
C VAL A 56 -0.97 -7.62 13.81
N ARG A 57 -0.03 -8.52 14.04
CA ARG A 57 -0.29 -9.75 14.79
C ARG A 57 0.02 -9.50 16.25
N THR A 58 -0.99 -9.61 17.10
CA THR A 58 -0.90 -9.54 18.55
C THR A 58 -1.05 -10.95 19.14
N PRO A 59 -0.75 -11.18 20.42
CA PRO A 59 -1.04 -12.45 21.09
C PRO A 59 -2.52 -12.87 21.01
N GLU A 60 -3.45 -11.90 20.95
CA GLU A 60 -4.89 -12.14 20.89
C GLU A 60 -5.41 -12.40 19.47
N GLY A 61 -4.61 -12.09 18.45
CA GLY A 61 -4.97 -12.29 17.05
C GLY A 61 -4.45 -11.19 16.11
N GLU A 62 -4.87 -11.26 14.85
CA GLU A 62 -4.57 -10.21 13.88
C GLU A 62 -5.57 -9.06 14.00
N VAL A 63 -5.04 -7.84 14.18
CA VAL A 63 -5.83 -6.61 14.22
C VAL A 63 -5.52 -5.79 12.98
N ARG A 64 -6.57 -5.34 12.28
CA ARG A 64 -6.42 -4.44 11.13
C ARG A 64 -6.05 -3.06 11.64
N VAL A 65 -5.03 -2.46 11.03
CA VAL A 65 -4.54 -1.13 11.41
C VAL A 65 -4.48 -0.19 10.21
N GLU A 66 -4.58 1.09 10.49
CA GLU A 66 -4.26 2.13 9.52
C GLU A 66 -2.74 2.33 9.44
N THR A 67 -2.27 2.82 8.29
CA THR A 67 -0.86 3.20 8.16
C THR A 67 -0.62 4.51 8.93
N PRO A 68 0.28 4.53 9.92
CA PRO A 68 0.66 5.74 10.63
C PRO A 68 1.13 6.86 9.68
N PRO A 69 0.91 8.14 10.03
CA PRO A 69 1.34 9.28 9.22
C PRO A 69 2.82 9.25 8.81
N ASP A 70 3.68 8.79 9.71
CA ASP A 70 5.12 8.68 9.52
C ASP A 70 5.53 7.73 8.39
N PHE A 71 4.63 6.80 8.01
CA PHE A 71 4.89 5.79 6.98
C PHE A 71 4.09 6.02 5.71
N GLN A 72 3.47 7.18 5.52
CA GLN A 72 2.66 7.49 4.32
C GLN A 72 3.45 7.41 3.03
N GLU A 73 4.70 7.87 3.00
CA GLU A 73 5.56 7.75 1.81
C GLU A 73 5.92 6.29 1.51
N LEU A 74 6.17 5.49 2.54
CA LEU A 74 6.48 4.07 2.40
C LEU A 74 5.25 3.27 1.93
N ALA A 75 4.07 3.58 2.48
CA ALA A 75 2.80 3.04 2.00
C ALA A 75 2.48 3.48 0.57
N ARG A 76 2.77 4.73 0.20
CA ARG A 76 2.63 5.21 -1.18
C ARG A 76 3.53 4.42 -2.12
N LEU A 77 4.78 4.18 -1.75
CA LEU A 77 5.71 3.36 -2.52
C LEU A 77 5.21 1.92 -2.67
N ALA A 78 4.86 1.26 -1.56
CA ALA A 78 4.36 -0.12 -1.55
C ALA A 78 3.06 -0.29 -2.34
N ARG A 79 2.18 0.71 -2.33
CA ARG A 79 0.96 0.74 -3.15
C ARG A 79 1.27 0.91 -4.64
N THR A 80 2.26 1.72 -4.99
CA THR A 80 2.62 2.04 -6.38
C THR A 80 3.40 0.90 -7.03
N VAL A 81 4.31 0.28 -6.28
CA VAL A 81 5.19 -0.81 -6.69
C VAL A 81 5.05 -1.93 -5.65
N PRO A 82 4.00 -2.77 -5.77
CA PRO A 82 3.64 -3.77 -4.75
C PRO A 82 4.54 -5.01 -4.83
N THR A 83 5.85 -4.82 -4.66
CA THR A 83 6.78 -5.92 -4.51
C THR A 83 6.76 -6.43 -3.08
N ARG A 84 7.05 -7.72 -2.89
CA ARG A 84 7.25 -8.33 -1.57
C ARG A 84 8.20 -7.50 -0.70
N GLU A 85 9.33 -7.08 -1.26
CA GLU A 85 10.33 -6.26 -0.55
C GLU A 85 9.75 -4.94 -0.02
N ASN A 86 8.96 -4.21 -0.82
CA ASN A 86 8.35 -2.96 -0.39
C ASN A 86 7.28 -3.19 0.69
N LEU A 87 6.51 -4.28 0.59
CA LEU A 87 5.51 -4.66 1.60
C LEU A 87 6.17 -5.09 2.92
N GLU A 88 7.24 -5.88 2.87
CA GLU A 88 8.03 -6.29 4.04
C GLU A 88 8.75 -5.10 4.68
N ARG A 89 9.20 -4.14 3.88
CA ARG A 89 9.80 -2.90 4.39
C ARG A 89 8.76 -2.08 5.16
N LEU A 90 7.54 -1.94 4.63
CA LEU A 90 6.44 -1.31 5.36
C LEU A 90 6.09 -2.07 6.64
N GLY A 91 5.97 -3.39 6.56
CA GLY A 91 5.68 -4.25 7.70
C GLY A 91 6.71 -4.10 8.83
N ARG A 92 8.00 -4.18 8.51
CA ARG A 92 9.08 -3.95 9.48
C ARG A 92 9.04 -2.55 10.10
N SER A 93 8.68 -1.52 9.34
CA SER A 93 8.53 -0.17 9.90
C SER A 93 7.39 -0.08 10.92
N LEU A 94 6.27 -0.77 10.67
CA LEU A 94 5.14 -0.83 11.61
C LEU A 94 5.51 -1.55 12.92
N GLU A 95 6.48 -2.48 12.90
CA GLU A 95 6.99 -3.19 14.08
C GLU A 95 7.90 -2.33 14.96
N THR A 96 8.40 -1.19 14.48
CA THR A 96 9.40 -0.38 15.22
C THR A 96 8.81 0.46 16.35
N GLY A 97 7.50 0.72 16.33
CA GLY A 97 6.87 1.58 17.33
C GLY A 97 6.06 0.81 18.36
N VAL A 98 5.43 1.56 19.24
CA VAL A 98 4.57 1.02 20.29
C VAL A 98 3.13 1.10 19.82
N TRP A 99 2.41 -0.02 19.87
CA TRP A 99 0.99 -0.03 19.55
C TRP A 99 0.18 0.05 20.84
N ILE A 100 -0.80 0.95 20.88
CA ILE A 100 -1.67 1.11 22.03
C ILE A 100 -3.12 0.89 21.63
N GLU A 101 -3.88 0.26 22.51
CA GLU A 101 -5.32 0.10 22.35
C GLU A 101 -6.03 1.42 22.64
N MET A 102 -6.80 1.88 21.66
CA MET A 102 -7.67 3.02 21.81
C MET A 102 -9.02 2.57 22.37
N PRO A 103 -9.56 3.26 23.38
CA PRO A 103 -10.93 2.99 23.81
C PRO A 103 -11.88 3.22 22.63
N ALA A 104 -12.90 2.37 22.52
CA ALA A 104 -13.88 2.38 21.43
C ALA A 104 -14.81 3.63 21.41
N ASP A 105 -14.40 4.73 22.04
CA ASP A 105 -15.19 5.96 22.10
C ASP A 105 -15.22 6.59 20.70
N PRO A 106 -16.39 6.98 20.17
CA PRO A 106 -16.53 7.34 18.78
C PRO A 106 -15.96 8.75 18.58
N LEU A 107 -14.71 8.84 18.17
CA LEU A 107 -14.25 10.06 17.53
C LEU A 107 -15.07 10.26 16.25
N PRO A 108 -15.61 11.47 16.00
CA PRO A 108 -16.30 11.78 14.76
C PRO A 108 -15.26 11.76 13.64
N GLY A 109 -15.11 10.60 12.99
CA GLY A 109 -14.38 10.52 11.74
C GLY A 109 -14.98 11.53 10.74
N PRO A 110 -14.17 12.20 9.91
CA PRO A 110 -14.70 13.01 8.82
C PRO A 110 -15.55 12.10 7.93
N GLY A 111 -16.86 12.35 7.96
CA GLY A 111 -17.88 11.52 7.34
C GLY A 111 -17.69 11.43 5.84
N ASN A 112 -17.00 10.37 5.39
CA ASN A 112 -17.10 9.85 4.04
C ASN A 112 -17.82 8.50 4.08
N GLY A 113 -19.11 8.50 4.44
CA GLY A 113 -20.15 7.55 4.00
C GLY A 113 -19.93 6.03 3.99
N THR A 114 -18.81 5.47 4.45
CA THR A 114 -18.55 4.04 4.46
C THR A 114 -18.51 3.52 5.88
N ALA A 115 -19.62 2.88 6.26
CA ALA A 115 -19.82 1.92 7.34
C ALA A 115 -19.42 2.35 8.77
N ALA A 116 -20.39 2.26 9.67
CA ALA A 116 -20.18 2.27 11.11
C ALA A 116 -19.10 1.24 11.51
N PRO A 117 -18.27 1.51 12.54
CA PRO A 117 -17.32 0.53 13.05
C PRO A 117 -18.09 -0.71 13.53
N HIS A 118 -17.61 -1.88 13.13
CA HIS A 118 -18.10 -3.13 13.70
C HIS A 118 -17.86 -3.09 15.21
N ALA A 119 -18.91 -3.32 16.01
CA ALA A 119 -18.96 -3.13 17.46
C ALA A 119 -18.05 -4.07 18.30
N SER A 120 -16.97 -4.57 17.72
CA SER A 120 -15.97 -5.45 18.34
C SER A 120 -14.53 -5.15 17.88
N GLU A 121 -14.29 -4.05 17.16
CA GLU A 121 -12.96 -3.73 16.63
C GLU A 121 -12.09 -3.05 17.70
N VAL A 122 -11.12 -3.80 18.22
CA VAL A 122 -9.97 -3.25 18.94
C VAL A 122 -9.24 -2.30 17.98
N TYR A 123 -9.24 -1.00 18.29
CA TYR A 123 -8.55 -0.01 17.47
C TYR A 123 -7.16 0.21 18.03
N LEU A 124 -6.12 0.04 17.19
CA LEU A 124 -4.74 0.25 17.61
C LEU A 124 -4.18 1.52 17.00
N MET A 125 -3.58 2.34 17.85
CA MET A 125 -2.83 3.53 17.45
C MET A 125 -1.34 3.25 17.60
N TRP A 126 -0.58 3.59 16.56
CA TRP A 126 0.88 3.50 16.58
C TRP A 126 1.48 4.77 17.19
N LEU A 127 2.46 4.59 18.07
CA LEU A 127 3.29 5.63 18.63
C LEU A 127 4.75 5.46 18.18
N PRO A 128 5.47 6.55 17.90
CA PRO A 128 6.88 6.49 17.57
C PRO A 128 7.72 5.76 18.62
N PRO A 129 8.80 5.07 18.21
CA PRO A 129 9.71 4.43 19.15
C PRO A 129 10.23 5.41 20.20
N GLY A 130 10.28 4.97 21.45
CA GLY A 130 10.71 5.79 22.59
C GLY A 130 9.62 6.72 23.15
N THR A 131 8.43 6.74 22.56
CA THR A 131 7.27 7.44 23.14
C THR A 131 6.81 6.69 24.39
N ARG A 132 6.59 7.42 25.50
CA ARG A 132 5.96 6.84 26.68
C ARG A 132 4.47 6.63 26.41
N VAL A 133 3.97 5.43 26.72
CA VAL A 133 2.54 5.12 26.68
C VAL A 133 1.80 6.07 27.63
N PRO A 134 0.79 6.82 27.15
CA PRO A 134 -0.01 7.68 28.02
C PRO A 134 -0.72 6.87 29.11
N GLU A 135 -0.93 7.49 30.27
CA GLU A 135 -1.62 6.83 31.39
C GLU A 135 -3.04 6.41 30.99
N GLY A 136 -3.44 5.19 31.36
CA GLY A 136 -4.75 4.63 31.02
C GLY A 136 -4.83 3.90 29.67
N PHE A 137 -3.77 3.92 28.85
CA PHE A 137 -3.71 3.16 27.61
C PHE A 137 -2.95 1.84 27.80
N LEU A 138 -3.41 0.79 27.11
CA LEU A 138 -2.78 -0.52 27.12
C LEU A 138 -1.87 -0.69 25.91
N GLU A 139 -0.59 -0.98 26.17
CA GLU A 139 0.34 -1.40 25.14
C GLU A 139 -0.02 -2.79 24.61
N ARG A 140 0.04 -2.94 23.29
CA ARG A 140 -0.19 -4.19 22.57
C ARG A 140 1.11 -4.63 21.90
N PRO A 141 1.73 -5.74 22.36
CA PRO A 141 2.93 -6.24 21.73
C PRO A 141 2.62 -6.75 20.32
N VAL A 142 3.47 -6.39 19.36
CA VAL A 142 3.35 -6.83 17.97
C VAL A 142 4.36 -7.96 17.71
N LEU A 143 3.83 -9.11 17.32
CA LEU A 143 4.57 -10.33 17.00
C LEU A 143 4.97 -10.42 15.52
N GLY A 144 4.45 -9.51 14.69
CA GLY A 144 4.62 -9.53 13.26
C GLY A 144 3.58 -8.67 12.55
N THR A 145 3.71 -8.53 11.24
CA THR A 145 2.71 -7.83 10.42
C THR A 145 2.35 -8.62 9.19
N ARG A 146 1.19 -8.32 8.62
CA ARG A 146 0.77 -8.79 7.30
C ARG A 146 0.31 -7.59 6.51
N ILE A 147 0.84 -7.42 5.31
CA ILE A 147 0.53 -6.32 4.42
C ILE A 147 0.08 -6.90 3.10
N GLU A 148 -1.06 -6.44 2.60
CA GLU A 148 -1.59 -6.84 1.31
C GLU A 148 -1.85 -5.61 0.44
N ALA A 149 -1.42 -5.69 -0.82
CA ALA A 149 -1.73 -4.70 -1.83
C ALA A 149 -2.86 -5.21 -2.73
N TRP A 150 -3.84 -4.35 -2.95
CA TRP A 150 -5.04 -4.65 -3.73
C TRP A 150 -5.29 -3.55 -4.76
N LYS A 151 -5.96 -3.90 -5.85
CA LYS A 151 -6.54 -2.94 -6.80
C LYS A 151 -8.03 -3.19 -6.99
N TRP A 152 -8.76 -2.12 -7.26
CA TRP A 152 -10.11 -2.22 -7.80
C TRP A 152 -10.04 -2.62 -9.27
N ARG A 153 -10.94 -3.52 -9.67
CA ARG A 153 -11.13 -3.94 -11.06
C ARG A 153 -12.59 -3.71 -11.44
N VAL A 154 -12.79 -2.93 -12.49
CA VAL A 154 -14.11 -2.70 -13.06
C VAL A 154 -14.25 -3.59 -14.29
N GLY A 155 -15.20 -4.52 -14.27
CA GLY A 155 -15.55 -5.35 -15.40
C GLY A 155 -16.09 -4.50 -16.54
N ARG A 156 -15.54 -4.65 -17.75
CA ARG A 156 -15.94 -3.82 -18.91
C ARG A 156 -17.31 -4.20 -19.47
N GLU A 157 -17.73 -5.45 -19.28
CA GLU A 157 -18.95 -6.01 -19.89
C GLU A 157 -20.17 -5.91 -18.96
N ASP A 158 -19.97 -6.09 -17.66
CA ASP A 158 -21.01 -6.15 -16.64
C ASP A 158 -20.97 -4.98 -15.65
N MET A 159 -20.00 -4.07 -15.79
CA MET A 159 -19.73 -2.97 -14.86
C MET A 159 -19.55 -3.44 -13.40
N SER A 160 -19.19 -4.72 -13.19
CA SER A 160 -19.00 -5.24 -11.84
C SER A 160 -17.73 -4.66 -11.21
N ILE A 161 -17.80 -4.38 -9.91
CA ILE A 161 -16.64 -3.94 -9.13
C ILE A 161 -16.13 -5.14 -8.36
N SER A 162 -14.89 -5.54 -8.65
CA SER A 162 -14.17 -6.58 -7.95
C SER A 162 -12.86 -6.03 -7.38
N ILE A 163 -12.27 -6.78 -6.45
CA ILE A 163 -10.93 -6.48 -5.93
C ILE A 163 -9.99 -7.61 -6.34
N GLU A 164 -8.79 -7.23 -6.78
CA GLU A 164 -7.73 -8.16 -7.19
C GLU A 164 -6.54 -7.95 -6.27
N LYS A 165 -6.05 -9.03 -5.64
CA LYS A 165 -4.82 -9.00 -4.84
C LYS A 165 -3.63 -8.89 -5.78
N LEU A 166 -2.79 -7.90 -5.57
CA LEU A 166 -1.58 -7.67 -6.36
C LEU A 166 -0.37 -8.38 -5.76
N ALA A 167 -0.22 -8.28 -4.44
CA ALA A 167 0.85 -8.90 -3.69
C ALA A 167 0.51 -8.93 -2.20
N ASP A 168 1.20 -9.80 -1.47
CA ASP A 168 1.17 -9.88 -0.02
C ASP A 168 2.56 -10.14 0.53
N ALA A 169 2.77 -9.72 1.77
CA ALA A 169 3.92 -10.07 2.57
C ALA A 169 3.54 -10.15 4.03
N ALA A 170 4.30 -10.94 4.78
CA ALA A 170 4.21 -11.01 6.22
C ALA A 170 5.61 -10.95 6.84
N THR A 171 5.71 -10.30 7.99
CA THR A 171 6.93 -10.15 8.79
C THR A 171 6.67 -10.70 10.20
N GLY A 172 7.75 -11.08 10.90
CA GLY A 172 7.67 -11.80 12.17
C GLY A 172 7.26 -13.26 11.99
N GLY A 173 8.12 -14.21 12.41
CA GLY A 173 7.94 -15.64 12.15
C GLY A 173 8.07 -16.52 13.38
N ARG A 174 6.97 -17.26 13.62
CA ARG A 174 6.66 -18.32 14.61
C ARG A 174 6.60 -17.92 16.08
#